data_AF-A0A957Z7H4-F1
#
_entry.id   AF-A0A957Z7H4-F1
#
_cell.length_a   1.000
_cell.length_b   1.000
_cell.length_c   1.000
_cell.angle_alpha   90.00
_cell.angle_beta   90.00
_cell.angle_gamma   90.00
#
_symmetry.space_group_name_H-M   'P 1'
#
loop_
_entity.id
_entity.type
_entity.pdbx_description
1 polymer ?
#
loop_
_entity_poly.entity_id
_entity_poly.type
_entity_poly.pdbx_seq_one_letter_code
_entity_poly.pdbx_strand_id
1 'polypeptide(L)'
;WVAARRFGAAEIIDPKPYAVGSIAETFVKYPETGPILPAMGYSDQQVADLEETIRCTPADVVLIATPIDLRRLIEIDKLALRVRYELQEVGEPTLHQVLGDFVAAHAGAGEPVTELAI
;
A
#
# COMPACT_ATOMS: atom_id res chain seq x y z
N TRP A 1 7.29 5.87 -3.40
CA TRP A 1 6.38 6.50 -4.39
C TRP A 1 6.75 6.09 -5.82
N VAL A 2 6.49 4.84 -6.22
CA VAL A 2 6.88 4.32 -7.55
C VAL A 2 5.94 4.80 -8.67
N ALA A 3 4.63 4.68 -8.47
CA ALA A 3 3.63 5.06 -9.47
C ALA A 3 3.69 6.55 -9.83
N ALA A 4 3.79 7.43 -8.83
CA ALA A 4 3.94 8.87 -9.06
C ALA A 4 5.11 9.20 -10.02
N ARG A 5 6.29 8.58 -9.78
CA ARG A 5 7.45 8.71 -10.68
C ARG A 5 7.18 8.18 -12.08
N ARG A 6 6.66 6.95 -12.16
CA ARG A 6 6.42 6.25 -13.43
C ARG A 6 5.46 7.02 -14.34
N PHE A 7 4.48 7.70 -13.76
CA PHE A 7 3.44 8.45 -14.49
C PHE A 7 3.70 9.96 -14.54
N GLY A 8 4.90 10.42 -14.17
CA GLY A 8 5.33 11.80 -14.42
C GLY A 8 4.71 12.84 -13.50
N ALA A 9 4.43 12.50 -12.24
CA ALA A 9 4.08 13.51 -11.24
C ALA A 9 5.17 14.59 -11.17
N ALA A 10 4.76 15.87 -11.19
CA ALA A 10 5.68 17.00 -11.20
C ALA A 10 6.56 17.04 -9.94
N GLU A 11 5.97 16.71 -8.79
CA GLU A 11 6.66 16.64 -7.51
C GLU A 11 5.99 15.65 -6.55
N ILE A 12 6.69 15.33 -5.46
CA ILE A 12 6.14 14.56 -4.34
C ILE A 12 6.01 15.51 -3.16
N ILE A 13 4.78 15.75 -2.73
CA ILE A 13 4.51 16.61 -1.58
C ILE A 13 4.85 15.85 -0.29
N ASP A 14 5.73 16.43 0.52
CA ASP A 14 6.03 15.89 1.86
C ASP A 14 4.86 16.21 2.80
N PRO A 15 4.15 15.20 3.34
CA PRO A 15 3.04 15.43 4.26
C PRO A 15 3.49 15.79 5.68
N LYS A 16 4.77 15.60 6.05
CA LYS A 16 5.27 15.80 7.41
C LYS A 16 4.92 17.18 8.02
N PRO A 17 5.03 18.32 7.30
CA PRO A 17 4.70 19.63 7.86
C PRO A 17 3.21 19.81 8.20
N TYR A 18 2.35 18.94 7.67
CA TYR A 18 0.89 18.99 7.78
C TYR A 18 0.32 17.87 8.65
N ALA A 19 1.20 17.01 9.19
CA ALA A 19 0.80 15.89 10.03
C ALA A 19 0.24 16.37 11.36
N VAL A 20 -0.87 15.76 11.78
CA VAL A 20 -1.51 16.03 13.08
C VAL A 20 -1.62 14.77 13.93
N GLY A 21 -1.79 14.96 15.24
CA GLY A 21 -2.07 13.88 16.19
C GLY A 21 -1.12 12.69 16.07
N SER A 22 -1.70 11.49 15.99
CA SER A 22 -0.99 10.22 15.89
C SER A 22 -0.10 10.07 14.65
N ILE A 23 -0.38 10.81 13.56
CA ILE A 23 0.47 10.82 12.37
C ILE A 23 1.75 11.63 12.62
N ALA A 24 1.65 12.78 13.29
CA ALA A 24 2.82 13.57 13.68
C ALA A 24 3.73 12.76 14.62
N GLU A 25 3.14 12.07 15.60
CA GLU A 25 3.86 11.16 16.49
C GLU A 25 4.55 10.01 15.72
N THR A 26 3.88 9.48 14.69
CA THR A 26 4.44 8.43 13.83
C THR A 26 5.70 8.93 13.11
N PHE A 27 5.71 10.16 12.60
CA PHE A 27 6.91 10.72 11.96
C PHE A 27 8.05 10.96 12.94
N VAL A 28 7.76 11.32 14.20
CA VAL A 28 8.77 11.41 15.26
C VAL A 28 9.36 10.02 15.57
N LYS A 29 8.51 9.01 15.65
CA LYS A 29 8.91 7.62 15.94
C LYS A 29 9.70 6.99 14.79
N TYR A 30 9.38 7.35 13.54
CA TYR A 30 9.96 6.80 12.33
C TYR A 30 10.46 7.93 11.41
N PRO A 31 11.57 8.61 11.76
CA PRO A 31 12.06 9.78 11.03
C PRO A 31 12.40 9.48 9.56
N GLU A 32 12.85 8.25 9.29
CA GLU A 32 13.30 7.77 7.98
C GLU A 32 12.16 7.41 7.00
N THR A 33 10.88 7.59 7.38
CA THR A 33 9.71 7.28 6.52
C THR A 33 9.73 8.03 5.18
N GLY A 34 10.45 9.15 5.10
CA GLY A 34 10.50 10.00 3.92
C GLY A 34 9.15 10.68 3.64
N PRO A 35 8.91 11.14 2.39
CA PRO A 35 7.71 11.89 2.01
C PRO A 35 6.55 10.94 1.68
N ILE A 36 6.24 10.01 2.58
CA ILE A 36 5.12 9.08 2.46
C ILE A 36 4.28 9.24 3.72
N LEU A 37 2.96 9.37 3.54
CA LEU A 37 2.01 9.41 4.64
C LEU A 37 1.77 7.99 5.17
N PRO A 38 2.18 7.67 6.41
CA PRO A 38 1.93 6.35 6.97
C PRO A 38 0.46 6.23 7.40
N ALA A 39 -0.20 5.12 7.03
CA ALA A 39 -1.54 4.77 7.49
C ALA A 39 -1.43 3.81 8.70
N MET A 40 -1.24 4.36 9.89
CA MET A 40 -0.99 3.59 11.11
C MET A 40 -2.24 3.43 11.96
N GLY A 41 -2.76 2.20 12.03
CA GLY A 41 -3.94 1.88 12.83
C GLY A 41 -5.21 2.55 12.30
N TYR A 42 -6.35 2.16 12.86
CA TYR A 42 -7.67 2.56 12.39
C TYR A 42 -8.66 2.74 13.55
N SER A 43 -8.18 3.21 14.72
CA SER A 43 -9.11 3.75 15.71
C SER A 43 -9.76 5.02 15.17
N ASP A 44 -10.92 5.40 15.72
CA ASP A 44 -11.65 6.59 15.25
C ASP A 44 -10.76 7.85 15.24
N GLN A 45 -9.90 8.01 16.25
CA GLN A 45 -8.95 9.12 16.30
C GLN A 45 -7.87 9.03 15.22
N GLN A 46 -7.30 7.84 14.97
CA GLN A 46 -6.29 7.65 13.94
C GLN A 46 -6.85 7.89 12.54
N VAL A 47 -8.10 7.49 12.32
CA VAL A 47 -8.84 7.79 11.08
C VAL A 47 -9.01 9.29 10.90
N ALA A 48 -9.48 10.01 11.93
CA ALA A 48 -9.64 11.45 11.88
C ALA A 48 -8.31 12.19 11.65
N ASP A 49 -7.23 11.78 12.32
CA ASP A 49 -5.89 12.36 12.15
C ASP A 49 -5.35 12.13 10.72
N LEU A 50 -5.62 10.95 10.15
CA LEU A 50 -5.25 10.62 8.77
C LEU A 50 -6.02 11.50 7.77
N GLU A 51 -7.33 11.66 7.95
CA GLU A 51 -8.16 12.56 7.13
C GLU A 51 -7.68 14.00 7.19
N GLU A 52 -7.46 14.52 8.39
CA GLU A 52 -7.02 15.91 8.60
C GLU A 52 -5.63 16.14 7.99
N THR A 53 -4.71 15.18 8.17
CA THR A 53 -3.38 15.27 7.56
C THR A 53 -3.46 15.29 6.03
N ILE A 54 -4.30 14.43 5.44
CA ILE A 54 -4.54 14.43 3.99
C ILE A 54 -5.12 15.77 3.56
N ARG A 55 -6.12 16.30 4.27
CA ARG A 55 -6.79 17.57 3.97
C ARG A 55 -5.83 18.76 4.02
N CYS A 56 -4.95 18.83 5.02
CA CYS A 56 -3.98 19.90 5.17
C CYS A 56 -2.79 19.82 4.20
N THR A 57 -2.46 18.63 3.68
CA THR A 57 -1.33 18.45 2.75
C THR A 57 -1.66 19.01 1.36
N PRO A 58 -0.93 19.99 0.81
CA PRO A 58 -1.27 20.68 -0.45
C PRO A 58 -0.91 19.84 -1.68
N ALA A 59 -1.58 18.71 -1.86
CA ALA A 59 -1.43 17.82 -3.01
C ALA A 59 -2.68 17.85 -3.90
N ASP A 60 -2.48 17.81 -5.22
CA ASP A 60 -3.57 17.72 -6.19
C ASP A 60 -4.18 16.30 -6.25
N VAL A 61 -3.35 15.28 -6.00
CA VAL A 61 -3.71 13.86 -6.12
C VAL A 61 -3.17 13.06 -4.94
N VAL A 62 -4.01 12.18 -4.38
CA VAL A 62 -3.65 11.22 -3.34
C VAL A 62 -3.54 9.82 -3.96
N LEU A 63 -2.35 9.22 -3.91
CA LEU A 63 -2.14 7.84 -4.36
C LEU A 63 -2.26 6.88 -3.17
N ILE A 64 -3.28 6.02 -3.20
CA ILE A 64 -3.52 5.00 -2.20
C ILE A 64 -2.73 3.75 -2.59
N ALA A 65 -1.61 3.53 -1.90
CA ALA A 65 -0.72 2.38 -2.10
C ALA A 65 -0.85 1.32 -0.99
N THR A 66 -1.96 1.32 -0.26
CA THR A 66 -2.29 0.32 0.77
C THR A 66 -2.98 -0.91 0.16
N PRO A 67 -2.88 -2.09 0.81
CA PRO A 67 -3.60 -3.29 0.35
C PRO A 67 -5.12 -3.07 0.26
N ILE A 68 -5.69 -2.38 1.25
CA ILE A 68 -7.10 -1.98 1.26
C ILE A 68 -7.31 -0.65 0.54
N ASP A 69 -8.54 -0.39 0.10
CA ASP A 69 -8.92 0.91 -0.43
C ASP A 69 -9.30 1.85 0.73
N LEU A 70 -8.44 2.82 1.05
CA LEU A 70 -8.66 3.76 2.15
C LEU A 70 -9.94 4.59 1.99
N ARG A 71 -10.44 4.79 0.76
CA ARG A 71 -11.72 5.48 0.51
C ARG A 71 -12.94 4.75 1.09
N ARG A 72 -12.75 3.52 1.60
CA ARG A 72 -13.80 2.77 2.33
C ARG A 72 -13.78 3.04 3.83
N LEU A 73 -12.75 3.70 4.33
CA LEU A 73 -12.55 3.99 5.75
C LEU A 73 -12.57 5.49 6.04
N ILE A 74 -12.08 6.29 5.10
CA ILE A 74 -11.88 7.72 5.29
C ILE A 74 -12.41 8.53 4.10
N GLU A 75 -12.82 9.77 4.37
CA GLU A 75 -13.18 10.74 3.34
C GLU A 75 -11.92 11.46 2.83
N ILE A 76 -11.75 11.48 1.51
CA ILE A 76 -10.64 12.15 0.84
C ILE A 76 -11.24 13.16 -0.13
N ASP A 77 -11.09 14.45 0.18
CA ASP A 77 -11.64 15.57 -0.59
C ASP A 77 -10.81 15.93 -1.85
N LYS A 78 -9.70 15.24 -2.05
CA LYS A 78 -8.79 15.36 -3.20
C LYS A 78 -8.98 14.21 -4.18
N LEU A 79 -8.48 14.37 -5.41
CA LEU A 79 -8.49 13.28 -6.39
C LEU A 79 -7.70 12.08 -5.84
N ALA A 80 -8.39 10.99 -5.53
CA ALA A 80 -7.79 9.81 -4.92
C ALA A 80 -7.76 8.61 -5.89
N LEU A 81 -6.56 8.10 -6.17
CA LEU A 81 -6.33 6.97 -7.06
C LEU A 81 -5.73 5.79 -6.31
N ARG A 82 -6.29 4.60 -6.51
CA ARG A 82 -5.75 3.37 -5.92
C ARG A 82 -4.69 2.77 -6.84
N VAL A 83 -3.51 2.57 -6.29
CA VAL A 83 -2.39 1.90 -6.95
C VAL A 83 -2.32 0.47 -6.43
N ARG A 84 -2.29 -0.49 -7.35
CA ARG A 84 -2.07 -1.90 -7.04
C ARG A 84 -0.71 -2.33 -7.57
N TYR A 85 -0.11 -3.27 -6.88
CA TYR A 85 1.08 -3.96 -7.33
C TYR A 85 0.89 -5.45 -7.05
N GLU A 86 1.52 -6.26 -7.88
CA GLU A 86 1.53 -7.71 -7.75
C GLU A 86 2.98 -8.18 -7.78
N LEU A 87 3.24 -9.31 -7.13
CA LEU A 87 4.54 -9.94 -7.22
C LEU A 87 4.72 -10.44 -8.65
N GLN A 88 5.81 -10.02 -9.28
CA GLN A 88 6.26 -10.60 -10.54
C GLN A 88 7.50 -11.43 -10.27
N GLU A 89 7.41 -12.72 -10.53
CA GLU A 89 8.56 -13.62 -10.46
C GLU A 89 9.50 -13.36 -11.62
N VAL A 90 10.81 -13.34 -11.34
CA VAL A 90 11.85 -13.10 -12.33
C VAL A 90 12.82 -14.27 -12.33
N GLY A 91 12.88 -14.99 -13.45
CA GLY A 91 13.74 -16.15 -13.62
C GLY A 91 13.06 -17.47 -13.26
N GLU A 92 13.87 -18.52 -13.21
CA GLU A 92 13.43 -19.90 -12.98
C GLU A 92 14.33 -20.58 -11.92
N PRO A 93 13.80 -21.54 -11.14
CA PRO A 93 12.41 -21.98 -11.13
C PRO A 93 11.46 -20.99 -10.43
N THR A 94 10.20 -20.94 -10.85
CA THR A 94 9.18 -20.12 -10.17
C THR A 94 8.72 -20.75 -8.85
N LEU A 95 8.17 -19.94 -7.94
CA LEU A 95 7.50 -20.37 -6.71
C LEU A 95 6.38 -21.36 -7.04
N HIS A 96 5.63 -21.11 -8.11
CA HIS A 96 4.63 -22.07 -8.60
C HIS A 96 5.27 -23.43 -8.90
N GLN A 97 6.39 -23.47 -9.62
CA GLN A 97 7.06 -24.74 -9.94
C GLN A 97 7.61 -25.43 -8.69
N VAL A 98 8.29 -24.69 -7.81
CA VAL A 98 8.83 -25.26 -6.57
C VAL A 98 7.73 -25.83 -5.69
N LEU A 99 6.61 -25.13 -5.56
CA LEU A 99 5.45 -25.62 -4.81
C LEU A 99 4.79 -26.79 -5.52
N GLY A 100 4.69 -26.76 -6.85
CA GLY A 100 4.18 -27.87 -7.66
C GLY A 100 4.98 -29.15 -7.47
N ASP A 101 6.31 -29.07 -7.58
CA ASP A 101 7.22 -30.20 -7.38
C ASP A 101 7.17 -30.71 -5.94
N PHE A 102 7.15 -29.80 -4.96
CA PHE A 102 7.06 -30.16 -3.55
C PHE A 102 5.75 -30.90 -3.25
N VAL A 103 4.61 -30.37 -3.72
CA VAL A 103 3.31 -31.01 -3.56
C VAL A 103 3.28 -32.35 -4.29
N ALA A 104 3.78 -32.45 -5.52
CA ALA A 104 3.83 -33.71 -6.26
C ALA A 104 4.67 -34.79 -5.53
N ALA A 105 5.79 -34.39 -4.92
CA ALA A 105 6.67 -35.30 -4.19
C ALA A 105 6.08 -35.77 -2.84
N HIS A 106 5.11 -35.04 -2.26
CA HIS A 106 4.59 -35.29 -0.92
C HIS A 106 3.06 -35.48 -0.85
N ALA A 107 2.36 -35.33 -1.97
CA ALA A 107 0.94 -35.66 -2.08
C ALA A 107 0.80 -37.18 -2.17
N GLY A 108 0.41 -37.81 -1.05
CA GLY A 108 -0.17 -39.14 -1.12
C GLY A 108 -1.45 -39.09 -1.97
N ALA A 109 -1.45 -39.79 -3.11
CA ALA A 109 -2.56 -40.00 -4.05
C ALA A 109 -3.82 -39.13 -3.80
N GLY A 110 -3.74 -37.83 -4.14
CA GLY A 110 -4.85 -36.88 -4.07
C GLY A 110 -4.94 -36.11 -5.38
N GLU A 111 -6.16 -35.93 -5.90
CA GLU A 111 -6.44 -35.39 -7.23
C GLU A 111 -5.79 -34.02 -7.50
N PRO A 112 -5.42 -33.73 -8.77
CA PRO A 112 -4.76 -32.50 -9.14
C PRO A 112 -5.69 -31.30 -8.94
N VAL A 113 -5.20 -30.30 -8.21
CA VAL A 113 -5.88 -29.02 -8.05
C VAL A 113 -5.62 -28.20 -9.31
N THR A 114 -6.63 -28.10 -10.19
CA THR A 114 -6.58 -27.20 -11.34
C THR A 114 -6.62 -25.74 -10.89
N GLU A 115 -5.55 -25.01 -11.26
CA GLU A 115 -5.41 -23.57 -11.46
C GLU A 115 -6.54 -22.68 -10.91
N LEU A 116 -6.31 -22.09 -9.73
CA LEU A 116 -7.01 -20.87 -9.33
C LEU A 116 -6.38 -19.71 -10.11
N ALA A 117 -7.05 -19.26 -11.16
CA ALA A 117 -6.76 -17.97 -11.77
C ALA A 117 -7.04 -16.88 -10.71
N ILE A 118 -5.97 -16.22 -10.25
CA ILE A 118 -6.03 -14.96 -9.51
C ILE A 118 -5.92 -13.82 -10.51
#